data_AF-A0A3C1LCR9-F1
#
_entry.id   AF-A0A3C1LCR9-F1
#
_cell.length_a   1.000
_cell.length_b   1.000
_cell.length_c   1.000
_cell.angle_alpha   90.00
_cell.angle_beta   90.00
_cell.angle_gamma   90.00
#
_symmetry.space_group_name_H-M   'P 1'
#
loop_
_entity.id
_entity.type
_entity.pdbx_description
1 polymer ?
#
loop_
_entity_poly.entity_id
_entity_poly.type
_entity_poly.pdbx_seq_one_letter_code
_entity_poly.pdbx_strand_id
1 'polypeptide(L)'
;MGDVQIKVQPTQYDAVIVGSGAGGGMAAYMLSKAGLKVALIEAGPMYDPAKNITQLKNPWDSVRRGASTRFRPFGDFDASYWGWQIDGEPYTKADGTEWDWWRARMVGGRTNHWGRISLRFGPKDFKRKSIDGLGDDWPITYDDVKPYYDRIDRIIGVFGSNEGLENDPDGIFLPPPKPRLHELMIKKAATGVGIPVIPSRLSI
;
A
#
# COMPACT_ATOMS: atom_id res chain seq x y z
N MET A 1 10.48 -31.40 -49.72
CA MET A 1 9.65 -31.40 -48.51
C MET A 1 9.59 -29.96 -48.04
N GLY A 2 8.40 -29.34 -48.07
CA GLY A 2 8.25 -27.94 -47.66
C GLY A 2 8.39 -27.80 -46.15
N ASP A 3 9.07 -26.75 -45.72
CA ASP A 3 9.31 -26.46 -44.31
C ASP A 3 7.98 -26.30 -43.55
N VAL A 4 7.81 -27.06 -42.47
CA VAL A 4 6.65 -26.96 -41.59
C VAL A 4 6.75 -25.63 -40.84
N GLN A 5 6.02 -24.62 -41.28
CA GLN A 5 5.82 -23.40 -40.51
C GLN A 5 4.84 -23.66 -39.35
N ILE A 6 5.37 -23.86 -38.15
CA ILE A 6 4.56 -23.85 -36.92
C ILE A 6 4.13 -22.40 -36.67
N LYS A 7 2.83 -22.11 -36.87
CA LYS A 7 2.24 -20.85 -36.42
C LYS A 7 2.15 -20.87 -34.90
N VAL A 8 3.04 -20.15 -34.22
CA VAL A 8 2.95 -19.93 -32.77
C VAL A 8 1.73 -19.05 -32.52
N GLN A 9 0.68 -19.64 -31.94
CA GLN A 9 -0.48 -18.86 -31.52
C GLN A 9 -0.09 -18.00 -30.32
N PRO A 10 -0.44 -16.71 -30.29
CA PRO A 10 -0.16 -15.87 -29.14
C PRO A 10 -0.92 -16.40 -27.93
N THR A 11 -0.27 -16.35 -26.76
CA THR A 11 -0.94 -16.66 -25.49
C THR A 11 -2.10 -15.68 -25.30
N GLN A 12 -3.33 -16.21 -25.21
CA GLN A 12 -4.51 -15.41 -24.92
C GLN A 12 -4.72 -15.29 -23.41
N TYR A 13 -5.03 -14.08 -22.97
CA TYR A 13 -5.36 -13.72 -21.60
C TYR A 13 -6.77 -13.11 -21.57
N ASP A 14 -7.50 -13.37 -20.49
CA ASP A 14 -8.84 -12.82 -20.28
C ASP A 14 -8.77 -11.38 -19.75
N ALA A 15 -7.70 -11.05 -19.02
CA ALA A 15 -7.47 -9.72 -18.47
C ALA A 15 -5.99 -9.34 -18.50
N VAL A 16 -5.72 -8.06 -18.73
CA VAL A 16 -4.39 -7.46 -18.63
C VAL A 16 -4.41 -6.39 -17.55
N ILE A 17 -3.50 -6.50 -16.59
CA ILE A 17 -3.34 -5.56 -15.47
C ILE A 17 -2.01 -4.84 -15.65
N VAL A 18 -2.07 -3.52 -15.72
CA VAL A 18 -0.90 -2.65 -15.85
C VAL A 18 -0.52 -2.10 -14.48
N GLY A 19 0.61 -2.55 -13.95
CA GLY A 19 1.14 -2.22 -12.63
C GLY A 19 0.83 -3.28 -11.58
N SER A 20 1.86 -3.70 -10.84
CA SER A 20 1.78 -4.76 -9.83
C SER A 20 1.69 -4.25 -8.39
N GLY A 21 1.36 -2.96 -8.22
CA GLY A 21 1.16 -2.34 -6.90
C GLY A 21 -0.06 -2.87 -6.15
N ALA A 22 -0.40 -2.24 -5.01
CA ALA A 22 -1.51 -2.66 -4.14
C ALA A 22 -2.81 -3.02 -4.88
N GLY A 23 -3.28 -2.14 -5.77
CA GLY A 23 -4.50 -2.36 -6.56
C GLY A 23 -4.34 -3.47 -7.60
N GLY A 24 -3.27 -3.42 -8.40
CA GLY A 24 -3.04 -4.39 -9.47
C GLY A 24 -2.77 -5.80 -8.95
N GLY A 25 -2.02 -5.94 -7.85
CA GLY A 25 -1.80 -7.20 -7.17
C GLY A 25 -3.09 -7.80 -6.60
N MET A 26 -3.96 -6.98 -6.00
CA MET A 26 -5.25 -7.45 -5.51
C MET A 26 -6.21 -7.83 -6.65
N ALA A 27 -6.24 -7.06 -7.73
CA ALA A 27 -7.01 -7.40 -8.93
C ALA A 27 -6.52 -8.73 -9.54
N ALA A 28 -5.21 -8.91 -9.66
CA ALA A 28 -4.60 -10.15 -10.15
C ALA A 28 -4.98 -11.34 -9.25
N TYR A 29 -4.90 -11.16 -7.93
CA TYR A 29 -5.31 -12.18 -6.95
C TYR A 29 -6.77 -12.58 -7.12
N MET A 30 -7.67 -11.60 -7.23
CA MET A 30 -9.11 -11.85 -7.35
C MET A 30 -9.49 -12.52 -8.67
N LEU A 31 -8.98 -12.00 -9.81
CA LEU A 31 -9.30 -12.52 -11.13
C LEU A 31 -8.70 -13.92 -11.35
N SER A 32 -7.46 -14.14 -10.92
CA SER A 32 -6.84 -15.47 -11.02
C SER A 32 -7.53 -16.51 -10.13
N LYS A 33 -7.96 -16.14 -8.91
CA LYS A 33 -8.76 -17.02 -8.04
C LYS A 33 -10.13 -17.36 -8.62
N ALA A 34 -10.68 -16.49 -9.46
CA ALA A 34 -11.90 -16.75 -10.21
C ALA A 34 -11.68 -17.64 -11.45
N GLY A 35 -10.43 -18.05 -11.74
CA GLY A 35 -10.09 -18.95 -12.84
C GLY A 35 -9.69 -18.26 -14.14
N LEU A 36 -9.58 -16.94 -14.16
CA LEU A 36 -9.18 -16.19 -15.36
C LEU A 36 -7.67 -16.27 -15.61
N LYS A 37 -7.28 -16.29 -16.89
CA LYS A 37 -5.89 -16.11 -17.34
C LYS A 37 -5.55 -14.64 -17.33
N VAL A 38 -4.72 -14.23 -16.37
CA VAL A 38 -4.36 -12.81 -16.16
C VAL A 38 -2.91 -12.57 -16.57
N ALA A 39 -2.70 -11.55 -17.40
CA ALA A 39 -1.37 -10.98 -17.64
C ALA A 39 -1.16 -9.78 -16.70
N LEU A 40 -0.14 -9.83 -15.85
CA LEU A 40 0.27 -8.72 -15.00
C LEU A 40 1.58 -8.14 -15.54
N ILE A 41 1.57 -6.87 -15.91
CA ILE A 41 2.76 -6.18 -16.43
C ILE A 41 3.23 -5.13 -15.43
N GLU A 42 4.53 -5.09 -15.16
CA GLU A 42 5.16 -4.14 -14.25
C GLU A 42 6.29 -3.41 -14.98
N ALA A 43 6.37 -2.10 -14.81
CA ALA A 43 7.41 -1.28 -15.45
C ALA A 43 8.77 -1.39 -14.76
N GLY A 44 8.77 -1.79 -13.48
CA GLY A 44 9.97 -1.99 -12.68
C GLY A 44 10.54 -3.40 -12.70
N PRO A 45 11.71 -3.60 -12.07
CA PRO A 45 12.31 -4.91 -11.95
C PRO A 45 11.50 -5.82 -11.01
N MET A 46 11.73 -7.13 -11.16
CA MET A 46 11.31 -8.11 -10.17
C MET A 46 11.89 -7.76 -8.80
N TYR A 47 11.04 -7.84 -7.77
CA TYR A 47 11.44 -7.70 -6.38
C TYR A 47 10.86 -8.86 -5.60
N ASP A 48 11.75 -9.68 -5.08
CA ASP A 48 11.43 -10.82 -4.23
C ASP A 48 11.85 -10.47 -2.80
N PRO A 49 10.90 -10.19 -1.89
CA PRO A 49 11.22 -9.87 -0.50
C PRO A 49 12.10 -10.93 0.20
N ALA A 50 12.04 -12.19 -0.22
CA ALA A 50 12.89 -13.25 0.36
C ALA A 50 14.38 -13.11 -0.04
N LYS A 51 14.68 -12.39 -1.12
CA LYS A 51 16.04 -12.22 -1.65
C LYS A 51 16.55 -10.79 -1.57
N ASN A 52 15.66 -9.82 -1.74
CA ASN A 52 16.00 -8.42 -1.93
C ASN A 52 15.85 -7.56 -0.67
N ILE A 53 15.39 -8.13 0.45
CA ILE A 53 15.28 -7.41 1.72
C ILE A 53 16.68 -7.04 2.25
N THR A 54 16.87 -5.75 2.53
CA THR A 54 18.13 -5.20 3.05
C THR A 54 17.93 -4.36 4.31
N GLN A 55 16.69 -4.07 4.69
CA GLN A 55 16.28 -3.19 5.79
C GLN A 55 16.92 -3.52 7.15
N LEU A 56 17.26 -4.80 7.37
CA LEU A 56 17.86 -5.30 8.62
C LEU A 56 19.34 -5.67 8.48
N LYS A 57 19.99 -5.37 7.36
CA LYS A 57 21.43 -5.58 7.17
C LYS A 57 22.23 -4.53 7.91
N ASN A 58 23.47 -4.84 8.24
CA ASN A 58 24.32 -3.87 8.92
C ASN A 58 24.86 -2.83 7.93
N PRO A 59 25.11 -1.59 8.38
CA PRO A 59 25.75 -0.55 7.57
C PRO A 59 27.05 -0.99 6.89
N TRP A 60 27.87 -1.82 7.54
CA TRP A 60 29.14 -2.32 6.98
C TRP A 60 28.99 -3.39 5.90
N ASP A 61 27.82 -4.03 5.79
CA ASP A 61 27.54 -4.99 4.72
C ASP A 61 27.25 -4.29 3.38
N SER A 62 27.03 -2.97 3.42
CA SER A 62 26.83 -2.12 2.25
C SER A 62 28.13 -1.39 1.90
N VAL A 63 28.58 -1.52 0.64
CA VAL A 63 29.76 -0.77 0.12
C VAL A 63 29.62 0.75 0.25
N ARG A 64 28.39 1.27 0.22
CA ARG A 64 28.07 2.70 0.39
C ARG A 64 27.76 3.11 1.83
N ARG A 65 27.91 2.21 2.81
CA ARG A 65 27.47 2.43 4.20
C ARG A 65 26.01 2.93 4.35
N GLY A 66 25.12 2.52 3.45
CA GLY A 66 23.74 2.99 3.41
C GLY A 66 23.54 4.35 2.74
N ALA A 67 24.55 4.94 2.09
CA ALA A 67 24.38 6.21 1.40
C ALA A 67 23.33 6.13 0.28
N SER A 68 22.64 7.23 0.07
CA SER A 68 21.60 7.37 -0.94
C SER A 68 22.15 7.23 -2.36
N THR A 69 21.27 6.82 -3.26
CA THR A 69 21.50 6.88 -4.70
C THR A 69 20.25 7.43 -5.37
N ARG A 70 20.34 7.80 -6.66
CA ARG A 70 19.17 8.21 -7.43
C ARG A 70 18.07 7.14 -7.45
N PHE A 71 18.47 5.86 -7.49
CA PHE A 71 17.57 4.72 -7.55
C PHE A 71 17.05 4.28 -6.17
N ARG A 72 17.75 4.63 -5.09
CA ARG A 72 17.33 4.41 -3.70
C ARG A 72 17.59 5.68 -2.90
N PRO A 73 16.64 6.63 -2.86
CA PRO A 73 16.84 7.93 -2.22
C PRO A 73 17.11 7.83 -0.71
N PHE A 74 16.61 6.79 -0.04
CA PHE A 74 16.92 6.51 1.37
C PHE A 74 18.02 5.45 1.55
N GLY A 75 18.80 5.18 0.49
CA GLY A 75 19.99 4.35 0.54
C GLY A 75 19.74 2.85 0.50
N ASP A 76 20.79 2.08 0.76
CA ASP A 76 20.83 0.64 0.47
C ASP A 76 19.88 -0.19 1.35
N PHE A 77 19.35 0.39 2.42
CA PHE A 77 18.41 -0.26 3.33
C PHE A 77 16.95 0.08 3.02
N ASP A 78 16.70 0.90 1.99
CA ASP A 78 15.37 1.18 1.52
C ASP A 78 14.78 -0.02 0.76
N ALA A 79 13.52 -0.34 1.08
CA ALA A 79 12.71 -1.35 0.41
C ALA A 79 12.10 -0.87 -0.91
N SER A 80 12.32 0.39 -1.28
CA SER A 80 11.81 1.00 -2.50
C SER A 80 12.89 1.07 -3.57
N TYR A 81 12.51 0.76 -4.80
CA TYR A 81 13.23 1.17 -5.99
C TYR A 81 12.54 2.38 -6.59
N TRP A 82 13.35 3.42 -6.84
CA TRP A 82 12.94 4.79 -7.11
C TRP A 82 12.26 5.50 -5.93
N GLY A 83 11.92 6.77 -6.15
CA GLY A 83 11.22 7.60 -5.17
C GLY A 83 10.73 8.91 -5.78
N TRP A 84 11.39 10.02 -5.44
CA TRP A 84 10.96 11.38 -5.80
C TRP A 84 10.94 11.67 -7.29
N GLN A 85 11.88 11.09 -8.04
CA GLN A 85 12.01 11.26 -9.49
C GLN A 85 12.27 9.92 -10.15
N ILE A 86 11.62 9.71 -11.29
CA ILE A 86 11.74 8.51 -12.12
C ILE A 86 11.94 8.95 -13.56
N ASP A 87 12.90 8.35 -14.24
CA ASP A 87 13.17 8.64 -15.66
C ASP A 87 11.94 8.32 -16.52
N GLY A 88 11.56 9.31 -17.34
CA GLY A 88 10.43 9.23 -18.27
C GLY A 88 9.04 9.37 -17.65
N GLU A 89 8.92 9.55 -16.33
CA GLU A 89 7.62 9.81 -15.69
C GLU A 89 7.25 11.29 -15.74
N PRO A 90 6.00 11.62 -16.14
CA PRO A 90 5.52 12.99 -16.05
C PRO A 90 5.23 13.34 -14.58
N TYR A 91 5.97 14.31 -14.07
CA TYR A 91 5.66 14.99 -12.81
C TYR A 91 5.12 16.38 -13.13
N THR A 92 3.82 16.56 -12.96
CA THR A 92 3.16 17.87 -13.12
C THR A 92 3.00 18.51 -11.75
N LYS A 93 3.43 19.77 -11.63
CA LYS A 93 3.20 20.63 -10.45
C LYS A 93 2.49 21.89 -10.93
N ALA A 94 1.68 22.51 -10.08
CA ALA A 94 1.12 23.82 -10.40
C ALA A 94 2.22 24.88 -10.31
N ASP A 95 2.12 25.93 -11.12
CA ASP A 95 3.10 27.02 -11.10
C ASP A 95 3.20 27.64 -9.71
N GLY A 96 4.44 27.89 -9.26
CA GLY A 96 4.73 28.44 -7.93
C GLY A 96 4.53 27.46 -6.76
N THR A 97 4.32 26.16 -7.02
CA THR A 97 4.19 25.15 -5.97
C THR A 97 5.39 24.23 -5.87
N GLU A 98 5.79 23.92 -4.63
CA GLU A 98 6.76 22.89 -4.30
C GLU A 98 6.01 21.63 -3.86
N TRP A 99 5.86 20.65 -4.76
CA TRP A 99 5.17 19.39 -4.49
C TRP A 99 5.97 18.20 -4.98
N ASP A 100 6.30 17.26 -4.11
CA ASP A 100 6.99 16.02 -4.48
C ASP A 100 6.12 14.80 -4.21
N TRP A 101 6.15 13.84 -5.14
CA TRP A 101 5.37 12.61 -5.02
C TRP A 101 6.28 11.39 -5.10
N TRP A 102 6.41 10.67 -3.99
CA TRP A 102 7.08 9.39 -3.95
C TRP A 102 6.40 8.31 -4.82
N ARG A 103 7.14 7.77 -5.78
CA ARG A 103 6.73 6.63 -6.60
C ARG A 103 7.75 5.50 -6.48
N ALA A 104 7.24 4.29 -6.30
CA ALA A 104 8.04 3.07 -6.39
C ALA A 104 7.73 2.40 -7.73
N ARG A 105 8.76 1.94 -8.44
CA ARG A 105 8.62 1.22 -9.72
C ARG A 105 9.38 -0.10 -9.62
N MET A 106 8.66 -1.14 -9.21
CA MET A 106 9.15 -2.49 -8.89
C MET A 106 7.96 -3.41 -8.66
N VAL A 107 8.16 -4.73 -8.73
CA VAL A 107 7.09 -5.69 -8.39
C VAL A 107 6.56 -5.48 -6.97
N GLY A 108 5.24 -5.35 -6.83
CA GLY A 108 4.56 -4.99 -5.57
C GLY A 108 4.43 -3.48 -5.33
N GLY A 109 5.20 -2.65 -6.04
CA GLY A 109 5.17 -1.20 -5.92
C GLY A 109 5.35 -0.72 -4.47
N ARG A 110 4.54 0.25 -4.06
CA ARG A 110 4.68 0.91 -2.74
C ARG A 110 4.32 0.01 -1.54
N THR A 111 3.70 -1.16 -1.74
CA THR A 111 3.43 -2.07 -0.60
C THR A 111 4.70 -2.67 -0.01
N ASN A 112 5.84 -2.58 -0.69
CA ASN A 112 7.14 -2.96 -0.15
C ASN A 112 7.71 -1.92 0.84
N HIS A 113 7.34 -0.64 0.72
CA HIS A 113 7.93 0.47 1.47
C HIS A 113 6.95 1.17 2.43
N TRP A 114 5.64 0.99 2.25
CA TRP A 114 4.63 1.68 3.05
C TRP A 114 4.73 1.45 4.57
N GLY A 115 4.18 2.39 5.35
CA GLY A 115 4.14 2.34 6.81
C GLY A 115 3.10 1.37 7.40
N ARG A 116 2.41 0.57 6.56
CA ARG A 116 1.42 -0.46 6.95
C ARG A 116 0.17 0.04 7.70
N ILE A 117 0.00 1.35 7.87
CA ILE A 117 -1.22 1.95 8.42
C ILE A 117 -2.39 1.62 7.50
N SER A 118 -3.37 0.92 8.04
CA SER A 118 -4.47 0.29 7.29
C SER A 118 -5.80 0.76 7.86
N LEU A 119 -6.12 2.03 7.61
CA LEU A 119 -7.36 2.67 8.07
C LEU A 119 -8.50 2.45 7.07
N ARG A 120 -9.72 2.36 7.59
CA ARG A 120 -10.96 2.35 6.80
C ARG A 120 -11.43 3.79 6.63
N PHE A 121 -12.03 4.10 5.48
CA PHE A 121 -12.88 5.29 5.39
C PHE A 121 -14.13 5.07 6.25
N GLY A 122 -14.62 6.14 6.87
CA GLY A 122 -15.87 6.18 7.60
C GLY A 122 -17.06 6.62 6.74
N PRO A 123 -18.30 6.50 7.24
CA PRO A 123 -19.51 6.87 6.50
C PRO A 123 -19.50 8.31 5.96
N LYS A 124 -18.90 9.26 6.69
CA LYS A 124 -18.84 10.67 6.31
C LYS A 124 -17.85 10.93 5.17
N ASP A 125 -16.84 10.06 4.97
CA ASP A 125 -15.84 10.24 3.93
C ASP A 125 -16.44 10.04 2.52
N PHE A 126 -17.50 9.23 2.42
CA PHE A 126 -18.26 9.01 1.19
C PHE A 126 -19.27 10.13 0.89
N LYS A 127 -19.50 11.07 1.83
CA LYS A 127 -20.56 12.10 1.76
C LYS A 127 -20.04 13.51 2.03
N ARG A 128 -18.80 13.79 1.65
CA ARG A 128 -18.10 15.03 2.02
C ARG A 128 -18.79 16.27 1.45
N LYS A 129 -19.27 16.22 0.20
CA LYS A 129 -20.00 17.32 -0.44
C LYS A 129 -21.29 17.65 0.29
N SER A 130 -22.03 16.64 0.74
CA SER A 130 -23.25 16.87 1.55
C SER A 130 -22.98 17.45 2.93
N ILE A 131 -21.76 17.31 3.47
CA ILE A 131 -21.40 17.77 4.82
C ILE A 131 -20.85 19.20 4.81
N ASP A 132 -19.91 19.50 3.92
CA ASP A 132 -19.22 20.80 3.89
C ASP A 132 -19.24 21.51 2.52
N GLY A 133 -19.89 20.91 1.52
CA GLY A 133 -19.98 21.47 0.18
C GLY A 133 -18.73 21.25 -0.69
N LEU A 134 -17.69 20.58 -0.18
CA LEU A 134 -16.44 20.36 -0.90
C LEU A 134 -16.35 18.96 -1.51
N GLY A 135 -15.71 18.88 -2.68
CA GLY A 135 -15.53 17.63 -3.41
C GLY A 135 -16.84 17.04 -3.93
N ASP A 136 -16.91 15.71 -3.99
CA ASP A 136 -18.08 14.97 -4.46
C ASP A 136 -18.51 13.89 -3.47
N ASP A 137 -19.83 13.67 -3.42
CA ASP A 137 -20.39 12.50 -2.76
C ASP A 137 -20.18 11.28 -3.66
N TRP A 138 -19.69 10.21 -3.06
CA TRP A 138 -19.47 8.97 -3.78
C TRP A 138 -20.81 8.31 -4.09
N PRO A 139 -20.93 7.61 -5.25
CA PRO A 139 -22.14 6.88 -5.63
C PRO A 139 -22.31 5.56 -4.85
N ILE A 140 -21.45 5.31 -3.85
CA ILE A 140 -21.47 4.19 -2.93
C ILE A 140 -21.35 4.71 -1.49
N THR A 141 -21.61 3.85 -0.53
CA THR A 141 -21.58 4.12 0.90
C THR A 141 -20.53 3.26 1.60
N TYR A 142 -20.29 3.54 2.88
CA TYR A 142 -19.47 2.67 3.72
C TYR A 142 -20.01 1.23 3.75
N ASP A 143 -21.32 1.05 3.82
CA ASP A 143 -21.93 -0.28 3.91
C ASP A 143 -21.71 -1.12 2.65
N ASP A 144 -21.61 -0.47 1.48
CA ASP A 144 -21.27 -1.15 0.22
C ASP A 144 -19.85 -1.71 0.24
N VAL A 145 -18.90 -0.97 0.85
CA VAL A 145 -17.49 -1.36 0.89
C VAL A 145 -17.10 -2.18 2.12
N LYS A 146 -17.89 -2.12 3.21
CA LYS A 146 -17.63 -2.81 4.47
C LYS A 146 -17.33 -4.29 4.31
N PRO A 147 -18.07 -5.08 3.50
CA PRO A 147 -17.75 -6.50 3.30
C PRO A 147 -16.35 -6.74 2.72
N TYR A 148 -15.86 -5.81 1.89
CA TYR A 148 -14.53 -5.88 1.30
C TYR A 148 -13.45 -5.47 2.30
N TYR A 149 -13.71 -4.47 3.15
CA TYR A 149 -12.83 -4.15 4.27
C TYR A 149 -12.74 -5.32 5.26
N ASP A 150 -13.87 -5.95 5.62
CA ASP A 150 -13.87 -7.12 6.51
C ASP A 150 -13.06 -8.28 5.91
N ARG A 151 -13.06 -8.42 4.58
CA ARG A 151 -12.24 -9.41 3.90
C ARG A 151 -10.76 -9.05 3.94
N ILE A 152 -10.41 -7.78 3.69
CA ILE A 152 -9.00 -7.37 3.66
C ILE A 152 -8.35 -7.48 5.04
N ASP A 153 -9.07 -7.11 6.10
CA ASP A 153 -8.60 -7.21 7.49
C ASP A 153 -8.07 -8.60 7.82
N ARG A 154 -8.76 -9.63 7.33
CA ARG A 154 -8.37 -11.04 7.50
C ARG A 154 -7.23 -11.46 6.58
N ILE A 155 -7.19 -10.94 5.35
CA ILE A 155 -6.18 -11.32 4.36
C ILE A 155 -4.80 -10.76 4.75
N ILE A 156 -4.73 -9.49 5.15
CA ILE A 156 -3.46 -8.81 5.44
C ILE A 156 -3.13 -8.79 6.93
N GLY A 157 -4.00 -9.34 7.78
CA GLY A 157 -3.80 -9.39 9.22
C GLY A 157 -3.64 -8.01 9.84
N VAL A 158 -4.74 -7.28 10.01
CA VAL A 158 -4.70 -5.97 10.68
C VAL A 158 -4.79 -6.15 12.18
N PHE A 159 -3.87 -5.57 12.96
CA PHE A 159 -4.06 -5.45 14.42
C PHE A 159 -4.65 -4.08 14.78
N GLY A 160 -5.32 -4.00 15.93
CA GLY A 160 -5.97 -2.78 16.40
C GLY A 160 -6.94 -3.04 17.55
N SER A 161 -7.79 -2.08 17.86
CA SER A 161 -8.93 -2.27 18.76
C SER A 161 -10.18 -1.60 18.19
N ASN A 162 -11.32 -1.94 18.80
CA ASN A 162 -12.65 -1.49 18.41
C ASN A 162 -13.16 -0.52 19.46
N GLU A 163 -13.32 0.74 19.06
CA GLU A 163 -13.70 1.84 19.94
C GLU A 163 -15.09 2.39 19.63
N GLY A 164 -15.73 1.94 18.55
CA GLY A 164 -17.03 2.46 18.12
C GLY A 164 -16.98 3.93 17.70
N LEU A 165 -15.86 4.39 17.12
CA LEU A 165 -15.73 5.76 16.64
C LEU A 165 -16.66 6.01 15.45
N GLU A 166 -17.29 7.19 15.44
CA GLU A 166 -18.33 7.54 14.47
C GLU A 166 -17.87 7.50 13.00
N ASN A 167 -16.65 7.96 12.72
CA ASN A 167 -16.10 8.04 11.37
C ASN A 167 -14.73 7.37 11.20
N ASP A 168 -14.37 6.49 12.14
CA ASP A 168 -13.18 5.63 12.06
C ASP A 168 -13.61 4.19 12.38
N PRO A 169 -14.35 3.54 11.46
CA PRO A 169 -15.12 2.35 11.79
C PRO A 169 -14.24 1.20 12.27
N ASP A 170 -14.81 0.43 13.20
CA ASP A 170 -14.23 -0.80 13.71
C ASP A 170 -14.04 -1.84 12.60
N GLY A 171 -13.24 -2.86 12.91
CA GLY A 171 -12.89 -3.92 11.97
C GLY A 171 -12.68 -5.25 12.66
N ILE A 172 -11.99 -6.13 11.94
CA ILE A 172 -11.72 -7.50 12.36
C ILE A 172 -10.24 -7.59 12.65
N PHE A 173 -9.90 -7.13 13.84
CA PHE A 173 -8.52 -6.92 14.22
C PHE A 173 -7.93 -8.08 15.00
N LEU A 174 -6.66 -8.35 14.74
CA LEU A 174 -5.79 -9.10 15.63
C LEU A 174 -5.50 -8.28 16.89
N PRO A 175 -5.16 -8.94 18.01
CA PRO A 175 -4.73 -8.24 19.21
C PRO A 175 -3.52 -7.32 18.93
N PRO A 176 -3.55 -6.06 19.41
CA PRO A 176 -2.45 -5.14 19.19
C PRO A 176 -1.21 -5.59 19.99
N PRO A 177 0.00 -5.29 19.51
CA PRO A 177 1.21 -5.53 20.29
C PRO A 177 1.18 -4.72 21.60
N LYS A 178 1.90 -5.20 22.62
CA LYS A 178 2.03 -4.46 23.87
C LYS A 178 2.70 -3.10 23.59
N PRO A 179 2.17 -2.01 24.16
CA PRO A 179 2.76 -0.69 23.99
C PRO A 179 4.17 -0.64 24.58
N ARG A 180 5.04 0.13 23.93
CA ARG A 180 6.39 0.45 24.38
C ARG A 180 6.35 1.47 25.52
N LEU A 181 7.48 1.65 26.22
CA LEU A 181 7.56 2.55 27.38
C LEU A 181 7.09 3.97 27.07
N HIS A 182 7.52 4.56 25.95
CA HIS A 182 7.10 5.91 25.56
C HIS A 182 5.62 5.99 25.17
N GLU A 183 5.06 4.93 24.58
CA GLU A 183 3.62 4.85 24.28
C GLU A 183 2.79 4.78 25.57
N LEU A 184 3.28 4.09 26.60
CA LEU A 184 2.66 4.09 27.93
C LEU A 184 2.70 5.48 28.60
N MET A 185 3.80 6.22 28.43
CA MET A 185 3.91 7.59 28.92
C MET A 185 2.92 8.52 28.21
N ILE A 186 2.82 8.41 26.88
CA ILE A 186 1.84 9.17 26.07
C ILE A 186 0.42 8.83 26.52
N LYS A 187 0.10 7.53 26.63
CA LYS A 187 -1.21 7.07 27.08
C LYS A 187 -1.57 7.67 28.44
N LYS A 188 -0.68 7.56 29.44
CA LYS A 188 -0.91 8.11 30.78
C LYS A 188 -1.18 9.62 30.75
N ALA A 189 -0.36 10.38 30.03
CA ALA A 189 -0.49 11.84 29.95
C ALA A 189 -1.80 12.26 29.27
N ALA A 190 -2.09 11.71 28.10
CA ALA A 190 -3.29 12.03 27.33
C ALA A 190 -4.58 11.62 28.06
N THR A 191 -4.64 10.40 28.62
CA THR A 191 -5.82 9.98 29.38
C THR A 191 -6.00 10.79 30.66
N GLY A 192 -4.90 11.29 31.25
CA GLY A 192 -4.95 12.18 32.41
C GLY A 192 -5.63 13.53 32.13
N VAL A 193 -5.71 13.95 30.87
CA VAL A 193 -6.43 15.15 30.42
C VAL A 193 -7.70 14.81 29.61
N GLY A 194 -8.17 13.57 29.69
CA GLY A 194 -9.41 13.15 29.02
C GLY A 194 -9.28 12.87 27.52
N ILE A 195 -8.07 12.78 26.97
CA ILE A 195 -7.83 12.43 25.57
C ILE A 195 -7.62 10.91 25.43
N PRO A 196 -8.47 10.20 24.67
CA PRO A 196 -8.29 8.77 24.42
C PRO A 196 -7.00 8.47 23.64
N VAL A 197 -6.32 7.38 24.00
CA VAL A 197 -5.16 6.86 23.25
C VAL A 197 -5.40 5.39 22.95
N ILE A 198 -5.47 5.09 21.66
CA ILE A 198 -5.81 3.78 21.10
C ILE A 198 -4.60 3.26 20.30
N PRO A 199 -4.42 1.94 20.20
CA PRO A 199 -3.42 1.36 19.31
C PRO A 199 -3.71 1.75 17.86
N SER A 200 -2.66 2.00 17.09
CA SER A 200 -2.81 2.24 15.65
C SER A 200 -3.25 0.96 14.94
N ARG A 201 -3.93 1.10 13.80
CA ARG A 201 -4.42 -0.02 12.98
C ARG A 201 -3.44 -0.32 11.86
N LEU A 202 -2.64 -1.38 12.00
CA LEU A 202 -1.59 -1.74 11.04
C LEU A 202 -1.70 -3.20 10.60
N SER A 203 -1.33 -3.46 9.33
CA SER A 203 -1.19 -4.82 8.78
C SER A 203 0.14 -5.46 9.18
N ILE A 204 0.15 -6.76 9.48
CA ILE A 204 1.37 -7.52 9.84
C ILE A 204 1.75 -8.62 8.85
#